data_AF-A0A6A5K719-F1
#
_entry.id   AF-A0A6A5K719-F1
#
_cell.length_a   1.000
_cell.length_b   1.000
_cell.length_c   1.000
_cell.angle_alpha   90.00
_cell.angle_beta   90.00
_cell.angle_gamma   90.00
#
_symmetry.space_group_name_H-M   'P 1'
#
loop_
_entity.id
_entity.type
_entity.pdbx_description
1 polymer ?
#
loop_
_entity_poly.entity_id
_entity_poly.type
_entity_poly.pdbx_seq_one_letter_code
_entity_poly.pdbx_strand_id
1 'polypeptide(L)'
;MCKYTIYTSECGHPDEDHVDTQNCPYFQKTQVPCDRDNPHIKDRVKIRTKDRNGICNRCLRDARMREEAAMRREREKMEEQNQSIAEHKRKMAEMEAREQEIKRQTKEDHDRQVRGREEADRQFKLNKALEEQALRAQQKADDMERALRES
;
A
#
# COMPACT_ATOMS: atom_id res chain seq x y z
N MET A 1 -22.68 -64.26 -6.47
CA MET A 1 -23.23 -62.92 -6.18
C MET A 1 -22.18 -61.86 -6.44
N CYS A 2 -22.56 -60.67 -6.89
CA CYS A 2 -21.65 -59.52 -6.95
C CYS A 2 -21.39 -59.02 -5.52
N LYS A 3 -20.16 -58.62 -5.22
CA LYS A 3 -19.80 -58.05 -3.91
C LYS A 3 -19.34 -56.61 -4.10
N TYR A 4 -19.98 -55.68 -3.41
CA TYR A 4 -19.65 -54.26 -3.41
C TYR A 4 -18.87 -53.93 -2.15
N THR A 5 -17.76 -53.21 -2.28
CA THR A 5 -17.04 -52.59 -1.16
C THR A 5 -17.12 -51.09 -1.32
N ILE A 6 -17.83 -50.43 -0.40
CA ILE A 6 -17.96 -48.97 -0.35
C ILE A 6 -16.92 -48.46 0.64
N TYR A 7 -16.01 -47.61 0.16
CA TYR A 7 -15.00 -46.99 1.01
C TYR A 7 -15.47 -45.62 1.48
N THR A 8 -15.52 -45.41 2.80
CA THR A 8 -15.86 -44.12 3.41
C THR A 8 -14.60 -43.51 4.00
N SER A 9 -14.25 -42.28 3.64
CA SER A 9 -13.13 -41.56 4.25
C SER A 9 -13.55 -40.93 5.58
N GLU A 10 -12.58 -40.49 6.41
CA GLU A 10 -12.85 -39.89 7.73
C GLU A 10 -13.71 -38.63 7.67
N CYS A 11 -13.71 -37.91 6.54
CA CYS A 11 -14.59 -36.77 6.31
C CYS A 11 -16.05 -37.15 6.03
N GLY A 12 -16.41 -38.43 6.11
CA GLY A 12 -17.77 -38.95 5.91
C GLY A 12 -18.21 -39.07 4.45
N HIS A 13 -17.30 -38.85 3.50
CA HIS A 13 -17.59 -38.96 2.07
C HIS A 13 -17.24 -40.35 1.55
N PRO A 14 -18.07 -40.93 0.66
CA PRO A 14 -17.69 -42.12 -0.09
C PRO A 14 -16.62 -41.76 -1.13
N ASP A 15 -15.50 -42.47 -1.14
CA ASP A 15 -14.39 -42.23 -2.07
C ASP A 15 -14.53 -43.12 -3.32
N GLU A 16 -14.75 -44.43 -3.15
CA GLU A 16 -14.74 -45.42 -4.23
C GLU A 16 -15.62 -46.63 -3.92
N ASP A 17 -16.21 -47.20 -4.97
CA ASP A 17 -16.95 -48.47 -4.92
C ASP A 17 -16.19 -49.54 -5.72
N HIS A 18 -15.72 -50.58 -5.05
CA HIS A 18 -15.13 -51.73 -5.73
C HIS A 18 -16.16 -52.85 -5.89
N VAL A 19 -16.27 -53.40 -7.10
CA VAL A 19 -17.16 -54.54 -7.39
C VAL A 19 -16.34 -55.79 -7.67
N ASP A 20 -16.40 -56.76 -6.77
CA ASP A 20 -15.89 -58.11 -6.99
C ASP A 20 -16.98 -58.98 -7.64
N THR A 21 -16.76 -59.34 -8.90
CA THR A 21 -17.65 -60.17 -9.71
C THR A 21 -17.15 -61.60 -9.91
N GLN A 22 -15.99 -61.98 -9.35
CA GLN A 22 -15.32 -63.26 -9.61
C GLN A 22 -16.24 -64.47 -9.35
N ASN A 23 -17.08 -64.38 -8.30
CA ASN A 23 -17.99 -65.42 -7.87
C ASN A 23 -19.46 -65.11 -8.19
N CYS A 24 -19.73 -64.34 -9.26
CA CYS A 24 -21.09 -64.00 -9.67
C CYS A 24 -21.53 -64.78 -10.93
N PRO A 25 -22.43 -65.78 -10.79
CA PRO A 25 -22.95 -66.52 -11.94
C PRO A 25 -23.72 -65.65 -12.94
N TYR A 26 -24.32 -64.55 -12.47
CA TYR A 26 -25.00 -63.60 -13.35
C TYR A 26 -23.99 -62.85 -14.23
N PHE A 27 -22.95 -62.30 -13.61
CA PHE A 27 -21.86 -61.61 -14.32
C PHE A 27 -21.15 -62.53 -15.31
N GLN A 28 -20.90 -63.80 -14.96
CA GLN A 28 -20.29 -64.77 -15.86
C GLN A 28 -21.11 -64.97 -17.16
N LYS A 29 -22.43 -64.80 -17.12
CA LYS A 29 -23.33 -64.93 -18.27
C LYS A 29 -23.53 -63.63 -19.02
N THR A 30 -23.69 -62.51 -18.31
CA THR A 30 -24.09 -61.22 -18.90
C THR A 30 -22.93 -60.25 -19.11
N GLN A 31 -21.79 -60.48 -18.46
CA GLN A 31 -20.65 -59.56 -18.34
C GLN A 31 -21.02 -58.18 -17.77
N VAL A 32 -22.20 -58.07 -17.13
CA VAL A 32 -22.70 -56.84 -16.53
C VAL A 32 -22.91 -57.07 -15.02
N PRO A 33 -22.31 -56.24 -14.14
CA PRO A 33 -22.52 -56.37 -12.70
C PRO A 33 -23.99 -56.14 -12.32
N CYS A 34 -24.46 -56.84 -11.29
CA CYS A 34 -25.79 -56.62 -10.72
C CYS A 34 -25.89 -55.20 -10.16
N ASP A 35 -26.86 -54.40 -10.59
CA ASP A 35 -27.08 -53.09 -9.99
C ASP A 35 -27.39 -53.20 -8.48
N ARG A 36 -26.58 -52.54 -7.64
CA ARG A 36 -26.75 -52.56 -6.19
C ARG A 36 -28.00 -51.80 -5.74
N ASP A 37 -28.40 -50.79 -6.51
CA ASP A 37 -29.47 -49.87 -6.15
C ASP A 37 -30.83 -50.39 -6.63
N ASN A 38 -30.82 -51.45 -7.44
CA ASN A 38 -32.04 -52.11 -7.92
C ASN A 38 -32.67 -53.01 -6.82
N PRO A 39 -33.89 -52.69 -6.35
CA PRO A 39 -34.55 -53.41 -5.27
C PRO A 39 -34.86 -54.87 -5.58
N HIS A 40 -35.03 -55.25 -6.85
CA HIS A 40 -35.40 -56.61 -7.26
C HIS A 40 -34.25 -57.62 -7.23
N ILE A 41 -33.01 -57.15 -7.03
CA ILE A 41 -31.81 -57.99 -7.03
C ILE A 41 -30.97 -57.81 -5.76
N LYS A 42 -31.55 -57.21 -4.71
CA LYS A 42 -30.90 -57.00 -3.39
C LYS A 42 -30.34 -58.29 -2.80
N ASP A 43 -31.02 -59.42 -2.96
CA ASP A 43 -30.57 -60.72 -2.45
C ASP A 43 -29.41 -61.34 -3.27
N ARG A 44 -29.08 -60.76 -4.43
CA ARG A 44 -28.00 -61.22 -5.33
C ARG A 44 -26.72 -60.39 -5.21
N VAL A 45 -26.73 -59.37 -4.35
CA VAL A 45 -25.59 -58.49 -4.07
C VAL A 45 -25.22 -58.54 -2.60
N LYS A 46 -23.93 -58.40 -2.29
CA LYS A 46 -23.44 -58.26 -0.92
C LYS A 46 -22.66 -56.97 -0.80
N ILE A 47 -23.07 -56.09 0.10
CA ILE A 47 -22.42 -54.79 0.33
C ILE A 47 -21.56 -54.90 1.60
N ARG A 48 -20.32 -54.43 1.51
CA ARG A 48 -19.42 -54.23 2.64
C ARG A 48 -19.03 -52.77 2.69
N THR A 49 -19.14 -52.14 3.84
CA THR A 49 -18.57 -50.83 4.11
C THR A 49 -17.20 -51.00 4.74
N LYS A 50 -16.25 -50.17 4.32
CA LYS A 50 -14.91 -50.10 4.93
C LYS A 50 -14.53 -48.65 5.10
N ASP A 51 -13.98 -48.32 6.26
CA ASP A 51 -13.44 -47.00 6.49
C ASP A 51 -12.01 -46.92 5.94
N ARG A 52 -11.66 -45.78 5.34
CA ARG A 52 -10.30 -45.43 4.93
C ARG A 52 -9.83 -44.26 5.76
N ASN A 53 -8.59 -44.34 6.19
CA ASN A 53 -7.95 -43.26 6.94
C ASN A 53 -7.69 -42.07 6.01
N GLY A 54 -7.84 -40.87 6.57
CA GLY A 54 -7.62 -39.61 5.87
C GLY A 54 -8.85 -39.01 5.20
N ILE A 55 -8.65 -37.79 4.70
CA ILE A 55 -9.68 -36.95 4.10
C ILE A 55 -9.74 -37.19 2.59
N CYS A 56 -10.94 -37.22 2.01
CA CYS A 56 -11.09 -37.38 0.57
C CYS A 56 -10.41 -36.24 -0.23
N ASN A 57 -10.00 -36.54 -1.46
CA ASN A 57 -9.31 -35.59 -2.33
C ASN A 57 -10.11 -34.29 -2.57
N ARG A 58 -11.44 -34.37 -2.53
CA ARG A 58 -12.34 -33.22 -2.64
C ARG A 58 -12.17 -32.27 -1.47
N CYS A 59 -12.31 -32.77 -0.24
CA CYS A 59 -12.16 -31.97 0.96
C CYS A 59 -10.72 -31.42 1.11
N LEU A 60 -9.70 -32.19 0.72
CA LEU A 60 -8.32 -31.70 0.66
C LEU A 60 -8.13 -30.55 -0.35
N ARG A 61 -8.82 -30.60 -1.49
CA ARG A 61 -8.80 -29.50 -2.47
C ARG A 61 -9.49 -28.26 -1.91
N ASP A 62 -10.64 -28.42 -1.28
CA ASP A 62 -11.39 -27.30 -0.70
C ASP A 62 -10.60 -26.63 0.43
N ALA A 63 -9.91 -27.40 1.26
CA ALA A 63 -9.02 -26.87 2.29
C ALA A 63 -7.89 -26.02 1.68
N ARG A 64 -7.21 -26.54 0.64
CA ARG A 64 -6.16 -25.79 -0.08
C ARG A 64 -6.68 -24.50 -0.70
N MET A 65 -7.85 -24.52 -1.34
CA MET A 65 -8.42 -23.31 -1.93
C MET A 65 -8.77 -22.25 -0.87
N ARG A 66 -9.23 -22.67 0.32
CA ARG A 66 -9.49 -21.74 1.43
C ARG A 66 -8.19 -21.11 1.95
N GLU A 67 -7.15 -21.91 2.09
CA GLU A 67 -5.82 -21.44 2.53
C GLU A 67 -5.22 -20.46 1.51
N GLU A 68 -5.23 -20.81 0.23
CA GLU A 68 -4.78 -19.93 -0.85
C GLU A 68 -5.57 -18.61 -0.89
N ALA A 69 -6.89 -18.66 -0.70
CA ALA A 69 -7.73 -17.47 -0.63
C ALA A 69 -7.39 -16.60 0.60
N ALA A 70 -7.09 -17.21 1.75
CA ALA A 70 -6.67 -16.49 2.95
C ALA A 70 -5.33 -15.80 2.74
N MET A 71 -4.33 -16.51 2.19
CA MET A 71 -3.01 -15.95 1.87
C MET A 71 -3.10 -14.81 0.86
N ARG A 72 -3.98 -14.93 -0.15
CA ARG A 72 -4.19 -13.85 -1.13
C ARG A 72 -4.73 -12.58 -0.47
N ARG A 73 -5.75 -12.71 0.38
CA ARG A 73 -6.32 -11.58 1.12
C ARG A 73 -5.30 -10.91 2.04
N GLU A 74 -4.45 -11.70 2.69
CA GLU A 74 -3.40 -11.18 3.55
C GLU A 74 -2.33 -10.41 2.75
N ARG A 75 -1.91 -10.95 1.60
CA ARG A 75 -1.00 -10.27 0.69
C ARG A 75 -1.58 -8.95 0.16
N GLU A 76 -2.83 -8.96 -0.31
CA GLU A 76 -3.51 -7.75 -0.81
C GLU A 76 -3.56 -6.66 0.27
N LYS A 77 -3.90 -7.03 1.51
CA LYS A 77 -3.92 -6.11 2.65
C LYS A 77 -2.53 -5.53 2.96
N MET A 78 -1.49 -6.36 2.88
CA MET A 78 -0.11 -5.92 3.12
C MET A 78 0.36 -4.96 2.01
N GLU A 79 0.02 -5.25 0.75
CA GLU A 79 0.33 -4.38 -0.39
C GLU A 79 -0.37 -3.01 -0.26
N GLU A 80 -1.65 -2.99 0.11
CA GLU A 80 -2.41 -1.75 0.36
C GLU A 80 -1.80 -0.92 1.50
N GLN A 81 -1.45 -1.57 2.62
CA GLN A 81 -0.78 -0.91 3.74
C GLN A 81 0.58 -0.31 3.33
N ASN A 82 1.37 -1.04 2.54
CA ASN A 82 2.66 -0.55 2.07
C ASN A 82 2.50 0.65 1.12
N GLN A 83 1.49 0.64 0.24
CA GLN A 83 1.18 1.77 -0.64
C GLN A 83 0.77 3.00 0.17
N SER A 84 -0.09 2.83 1.17
CA SER A 84 -0.53 3.91 2.07
C SER A 84 0.65 4.52 2.85
N ILE A 85 1.53 3.69 3.40
CA ILE A 85 2.74 4.15 4.09
C ILE A 85 3.68 4.90 3.13
N ALA A 86 3.85 4.42 1.90
CA ALA A 86 4.67 5.07 0.90
C ALA A 86 4.10 6.45 0.50
N GLU A 87 2.79 6.55 0.32
CA GLU A 87 2.11 7.81 0.02
C GLU A 87 2.26 8.80 1.19
N HIS A 88 2.04 8.35 2.42
CA HIS A 88 2.23 9.17 3.62
C HIS A 88 3.66 9.70 3.71
N LYS A 89 4.67 8.84 3.48
CA LYS A 89 6.09 9.25 3.47
C LYS A 89 6.36 10.31 2.40
N ARG A 90 5.79 10.18 1.20
CA ARG A 90 5.93 11.19 0.13
C ARG A 90 5.33 12.53 0.53
N LYS A 91 4.11 12.54 1.08
CA LYS A 91 3.44 13.76 1.56
C LYS A 91 4.25 14.45 2.67
N MET A 92 4.79 13.68 3.62
CA MET A 92 5.64 14.23 4.67
C MET A 92 6.92 14.85 4.11
N ALA A 93 7.60 14.17 3.17
CA ALA A 93 8.80 14.71 2.54
C ALA A 93 8.52 15.99 1.73
N GLU A 94 7.38 16.06 1.05
CA GLU A 94 6.95 17.27 0.32
C GLU A 94 6.68 18.44 1.27
N MET A 95 5.99 18.18 2.39
CA MET A 95 5.73 19.20 3.41
C MET A 95 7.03 19.71 4.04
N GLU A 96 7.97 18.81 4.34
CA GLU A 96 9.28 19.18 4.87
C GLU A 96 10.08 20.04 3.88
N ALA A 97 10.10 19.67 2.59
CA ALA A 97 10.75 20.46 1.54
C ALA A 97 10.12 21.85 1.41
N ARG A 98 8.79 21.96 1.50
CA ARG A 98 8.09 23.24 1.48
C ARG A 98 8.43 24.09 2.71
N GLU A 99 8.53 23.50 3.89
CA GLU A 99 8.93 24.21 5.10
C GLU A 99 10.36 24.77 4.99
N GLN A 100 11.28 23.99 4.43
CA GLN A 100 12.66 24.43 4.16
C GLN A 100 12.69 25.60 3.16
N GLU A 101 11.88 25.55 2.10
CA GLU A 101 11.78 26.63 1.12
C GLU A 101 11.26 27.92 1.75
N ILE A 102 10.20 27.83 2.56
CA ILE A 102 9.64 28.99 3.28
C ILE A 102 10.69 29.60 4.21
N LYS A 103 11.45 28.77 4.95
CA LYS A 103 12.54 29.24 5.81
C LYS A 103 13.61 29.97 5.01
N ARG A 104 13.99 29.45 3.84
CA ARG A 104 14.96 30.09 2.96
C ARG A 104 14.47 31.44 2.46
N GLN A 105 13.26 31.49 1.92
CA GLN A 105 12.65 32.73 1.42
C GLN A 105 12.52 33.79 2.52
N THR A 106 12.05 33.37 3.70
CA THR A 106 11.92 34.27 4.86
C THR A 106 13.27 34.88 5.25
N LYS A 107 14.35 34.08 5.23
CA LYS A 107 15.71 34.56 5.51
C LYS A 107 16.19 35.53 4.43
N GLU A 108 16.01 35.19 3.16
CA GLU A 108 16.41 36.05 2.03
C GLU A 108 15.68 37.39 2.04
N ASP A 109 14.38 37.39 2.36
CA ASP A 109 13.57 38.60 2.47
C ASP A 109 13.99 39.46 3.66
N HIS A 110 14.26 38.84 4.82
CA HIS A 110 14.80 39.54 5.98
C HIS A 110 16.14 40.21 5.64
N ASP A 111 17.07 39.48 5.01
CA ASP A 111 18.39 40.01 4.62
C ASP A 111 18.28 41.12 3.57
N ARG A 112 17.25 41.08 2.71
CA ARG A 112 16.96 42.15 1.75
C ARG A 112 16.45 43.41 2.46
N GLN A 113 15.56 43.24 3.45
CA GLN A 113 15.06 44.37 4.25
C GLN A 113 16.17 45.04 5.05
N VAL A 114 17.07 44.26 5.67
CA VAL A 114 18.22 44.80 6.41
C VAL A 114 19.10 45.63 5.48
N ARG A 115 19.49 45.08 4.32
CA ARG A 115 20.28 45.81 3.32
C ARG A 115 19.60 47.10 2.85
N GLY A 116 18.30 47.04 2.56
CA GLY A 116 17.53 48.23 2.17
C GLY A 116 17.52 49.32 3.26
N ARG A 117 17.42 48.93 4.54
CA ARG A 117 17.51 49.88 5.66
C ARG A 117 18.90 50.50 5.80
N GLU A 118 19.96 49.69 5.65
CA GLU A 118 21.34 50.18 5.71
C GLU A 118 21.66 51.12 4.54
N GLU A 119 21.18 50.82 3.34
CA GLU A 119 21.34 51.67 2.15
C GLU A 119 20.59 53.00 2.31
N ALA A 120 19.35 52.95 2.82
CA ALA A 120 18.57 54.15 3.11
C ALA A 120 19.24 55.04 4.18
N ASP A 121 19.78 54.45 5.25
CA ASP A 121 20.51 55.19 6.29
C ASP A 121 21.80 55.82 5.73
N ARG A 122 22.54 55.10 4.87
CA ARG A 122 23.71 55.64 4.17
C ARG A 122 23.35 56.82 3.27
N GLN A 123 22.31 56.68 2.45
CA GLN A 123 21.82 57.76 1.59
C GLN A 123 21.39 58.99 2.41
N PHE A 124 20.66 58.76 3.50
CA PHE A 124 20.24 59.84 4.39
C PHE A 124 21.44 60.62 4.95
N LYS A 125 22.46 59.92 5.44
CA LYS A 125 23.70 60.54 5.95
C LYS A 125 24.45 61.32 4.87
N LEU A 126 24.53 60.79 3.65
CA LEU A 126 25.15 61.47 2.52
C LEU A 126 24.40 62.75 2.14
N ASN A 127 23.07 62.68 2.01
CA ASN A 127 22.24 63.85 1.70
C ASN A 127 22.36 64.94 2.77
N LYS A 128 22.32 64.55 4.04
CA LYS A 128 22.50 65.48 5.17
C LYS A 128 23.88 66.14 5.14
N ALA A 129 24.94 65.39 4.86
CA ALA A 129 26.29 65.94 4.74
C ALA A 129 26.40 66.94 3.58
N LEU A 130 25.75 66.68 2.44
CA LEU A 130 25.68 67.59 1.30
C LEU A 130 24.92 68.88 1.65
N GLU A 131 23.77 68.79 2.32
CA GLU A 131 23.02 69.96 2.80
C GLU A 131 23.84 70.81 3.76
N GLU A 132 24.49 70.19 4.76
CA GLU A 132 25.36 70.91 5.71
C GLU A 132 26.55 71.58 5.00
N GLN A 133 27.13 70.93 3.99
CA GLN A 133 28.21 71.50 3.18
C GLN A 133 27.71 72.70 2.35
N ALA A 134 26.52 72.61 1.75
CA ALA A 134 25.91 73.71 1.01
C ALA A 134 25.61 74.91 1.92
N LEU A 135 25.04 74.69 3.10
CA LEU A 135 24.80 75.72 4.11
C LEU A 135 26.10 76.42 4.54
N ARG A 136 27.17 75.65 4.81
CA ARG A 136 28.48 76.21 5.16
C ARG A 136 29.11 76.99 4.01
N ALA A 137 28.94 76.54 2.77
CA ALA A 137 29.45 77.26 1.60
C ALA A 137 28.71 78.58 1.39
N GLN A 138 27.39 78.59 1.61
CA GLN A 138 26.56 79.78 1.53
C GLN A 138 26.92 80.79 2.63
N GLN A 139 27.04 80.35 3.89
CA GLN A 139 27.51 81.20 4.98
C GLN A 139 28.88 81.83 4.69
N LYS A 140 29.83 81.05 4.17
CA LYS A 140 31.14 81.57 3.77
C LYS A 140 31.06 82.59 2.64
N ALA A 141 30.16 82.39 1.68
CA ALA A 141 29.94 83.35 0.59
C ALA A 141 29.35 84.66 1.12
N ASP A 142 28.34 84.58 1.99
CA ASP A 142 27.71 85.74 2.63
C ASP A 142 28.70 86.52 3.52
N ASP A 143 29.55 85.81 4.27
CA ASP A 143 30.60 86.41 5.11
C ASP A 143 31.66 87.12 4.26
N MET A 144 32.09 86.51 3.13
CA MET A 144 33.01 87.14 2.18
C MET A 144 32.39 88.38 1.53
N GLU A 145 31.11 88.33 1.15
CA GLU A 145 30.41 89.48 0.57
C GLU A 145 30.31 90.63 1.59
N ARG A 146 30.01 90.32 2.86
CA ARG A 146 29.97 91.32 3.93
C ARG A 146 31.34 91.96 4.15
N ALA A 147 32.41 91.16 4.23
CA ALA A 147 33.77 91.66 4.37
C ALA A 147 34.21 92.56 3.20
N LEU A 148 33.75 92.29 1.98
CA LEU A 148 34.01 93.14 0.81
C LEU A 148 33.24 94.47 0.83
N ARG A 149 32.08 94.54 1.50
CA ARG A 149 31.30 95.79 1.63
C ARG A 149 31.80 96.71 2.76
N GLU A 150 32.49 96.15 3.75
CA GLU A 150 33.01 96.87 4.93
C GLU A 150 34.45 97.37 4.75
N SER A 151 35.11 97.07 3.61
CA SER A 151 36.47 97.51 3.25
C SER A 151 36.47 98.61 2.19
#